data_AF-A0A9Q0CUZ8-F1
#
_entry.id   AF-A0A9Q0CUZ8-F1
#
_cell.length_a   1.000
_cell.length_b   1.000
_cell.length_c   1.000
_cell.angle_alpha   90.00
_cell.angle_beta   90.00
_cell.angle_gamma   90.00
#
_symmetry.space_group_name_H-M   'P 1'
#
loop_
_entity.id
_entity.type
_entity.pdbx_description
1 polymer ?
#
loop_
_entity_poly.entity_id
_entity_poly.type
_entity_poly.pdbx_seq_one_letter_code
_entity_poly.pdbx_strand_id
1 'polypeptide(L)'
;MWVAEKLIPYDEKKTMELKAEECLEQLVHRSMIQVSSRHSIGSIKSCRLHDLLRDLAMHHAEKENFVTVFPKSQGVNHPHIVVRRASLQSNDCREFINYADKNTRSFLCFNQSLLLRDIPLETVKFRLLRVVEIENASIKMAGLDGLIHMKYLGLRDCNIIECPSKFSWFCLKNLETLDCRGTNYFDPNIGIRLTDLWTIGTLRHVLFSFTDTNPWKGLPSNADLTNLQNLGWVTGEHTWRNQLPCLKNLRKLKFNNGALDEPRIDWDMVGHLLETLPYLQSLEIAAGYEIPKEIVCPRGLPNYQNLQTLYLQGALGVNKVEASLFPVYLVKLTLINSNLKEDPMPELGRLKNLQKLQLRGDVCKSEMICTVGFPILQTLILFHLKVPSLTIMEGVMPKLKHLTKENQRKITINLPRELSHLLT
;
A
#
# COMPACT_ATOMS: atom_id res chain seq x y z
N MET A 1 -10.11 -7.59 -2.10
CA MET A 1 -10.77 -8.91 -2.32
C MET A 1 -12.23 -8.97 -1.88
N TRP A 2 -12.61 -8.82 -0.59
CA TRP A 2 -14.02 -8.99 -0.15
C TRP A 2 -15.04 -8.11 -0.90
N VAL A 3 -14.68 -6.87 -1.22
CA VAL A 3 -15.50 -5.95 -2.03
C VAL A 3 -15.70 -6.49 -3.45
N ALA A 4 -14.63 -6.96 -4.10
CA ALA A 4 -14.68 -7.53 -5.45
C ALA A 4 -15.54 -8.81 -5.52
N GLU A 5 -15.52 -9.62 -4.45
CA GLU A 5 -16.38 -10.80 -4.29
C GLU A 5 -17.85 -10.46 -4.01
N LYS A 6 -18.17 -9.20 -3.68
CA LYS A 6 -19.48 -8.75 -3.17
C LYS A 6 -19.89 -9.41 -1.85
N LEU A 7 -18.92 -9.66 -0.97
CA LEU A 7 -19.18 -10.16 0.40
C LEU A 7 -19.54 -9.03 1.38
N ILE A 8 -19.26 -7.79 1.00
CA ILE A 8 -19.54 -6.62 1.82
C ILE A 8 -20.91 -6.06 1.42
N PRO A 9 -21.84 -5.89 2.37
CA PRO A 9 -23.14 -5.28 2.08
C PRO A 9 -22.97 -3.83 1.66
N TYR A 10 -23.81 -3.37 0.74
CA TYR A 10 -23.86 -1.97 0.34
C TYR A 10 -24.28 -1.08 1.52
N ASP A 11 -23.67 0.09 1.62
CA ASP A 11 -23.95 1.08 2.64
C ASP A 11 -23.88 2.47 1.99
N GLU A 12 -24.99 3.19 1.94
CA GLU A 12 -25.07 4.52 1.30
C GLU A 12 -24.17 5.56 1.99
N LYS A 13 -23.81 5.34 3.26
CA LYS A 13 -23.09 6.32 4.08
C LYS A 13 -21.58 6.11 4.10
N LYS A 14 -21.09 4.97 3.60
CA LYS A 14 -19.67 4.58 3.74
C LYS A 14 -19.11 4.04 2.44
N THR A 15 -17.80 4.18 2.27
CA THR A 15 -17.11 3.46 1.20
C THR A 15 -17.12 1.96 1.49
N MET A 16 -17.09 1.15 0.43
CA MET A 16 -17.04 -0.31 0.56
C MET A 16 -15.77 -0.77 1.29
N GLU A 17 -14.66 -0.05 1.13
CA GLU A 17 -13.41 -0.24 1.86
C GLU A 17 -13.58 -0.05 3.36
N LEU A 18 -14.18 1.07 3.77
CA LEU A 18 -14.39 1.36 5.19
C LEU A 18 -15.32 0.33 5.81
N LYS A 19 -16.38 -0.07 5.09
CA LYS A 19 -17.27 -1.14 5.54
C LYS A 19 -16.55 -2.48 5.67
N ALA A 20 -15.65 -2.80 4.73
CA ALA A 20 -14.84 -4.01 4.80
C ALA A 20 -13.88 -4.01 6.01
N GLU A 21 -13.27 -2.86 6.31
CA GLU A 21 -12.39 -2.67 7.48
C GLU A 21 -13.19 -2.81 8.80
N GLU A 22 -14.39 -2.24 8.88
CA GLU A 22 -15.29 -2.42 10.03
C GLU A 22 -15.68 -3.89 10.24
N CYS A 23 -16.02 -4.61 9.17
CA CYS A 23 -16.29 -6.04 9.25
C CYS A 23 -15.07 -6.80 9.79
N LEU A 24 -13.85 -6.47 9.33
CA LEU A 24 -12.62 -7.10 9.81
C LEU A 24 -12.39 -6.83 11.31
N GLU A 25 -12.55 -5.59 11.76
CA GLU A 25 -12.42 -5.24 13.19
C GLU A 25 -13.50 -5.92 14.05
N GLN A 26 -14.72 -6.11 13.54
CA GLN A 26 -15.76 -6.89 14.24
C GLN A 26 -15.37 -8.37 14.40
N LEU A 27 -14.75 -8.98 13.36
CA LEU A 27 -14.23 -10.35 13.46
C LEU A 27 -13.11 -10.44 14.51
N VAL A 28 -12.26 -9.43 14.59
CA VAL A 28 -11.23 -9.33 15.63
C VAL A 28 -11.83 -9.17 17.03
N HIS A 29 -12.81 -8.27 17.19
CA HIS A 29 -13.49 -8.04 18.47
C HIS A 29 -14.21 -9.29 18.99
N ARG A 30 -14.74 -10.12 18.08
CA ARG A 30 -15.37 -11.41 18.42
C ARG A 30 -14.35 -12.55 18.61
N SER A 31 -13.05 -12.23 18.62
CA SER A 31 -11.94 -13.19 18.71
C SER A 31 -11.96 -14.27 17.61
N MET A 32 -12.66 -14.02 16.49
CA MET A 32 -12.66 -14.93 15.35
C MET A 32 -11.40 -14.80 14.51
N ILE A 33 -10.77 -13.63 14.52
CA ILE A 33 -9.50 -13.37 13.83
C ILE A 33 -8.53 -12.75 14.84
N GLN A 34 -7.27 -13.18 14.81
CA GLN A 34 -6.21 -12.64 15.63
C GLN A 34 -5.38 -11.65 14.81
N VAL A 35 -5.09 -10.48 15.37
CA VAL A 35 -4.22 -9.50 14.71
C VAL A 35 -2.77 -9.89 14.92
N SER A 36 -2.07 -10.18 13.83
CA SER A 36 -0.64 -10.53 13.85
C SER A 36 0.22 -9.27 13.85
N SER A 37 -0.19 -8.24 13.10
CA SER A 37 0.46 -6.94 13.15
C SER A 37 -0.52 -5.82 12.77
N ARG A 38 -0.30 -4.63 13.33
CA ARG A 38 -1.01 -3.40 12.93
C ARG A 38 -0.07 -2.49 12.16
N HIS A 39 -0.63 -1.76 11.21
CA HIS A 39 0.01 -0.59 10.65
C HIS A 39 0.28 0.43 11.75
N SER A 40 1.16 1.34 11.38
CA SER A 40 1.59 2.50 12.16
C SER A 40 0.46 3.32 12.77
N ILE A 41 -0.71 3.38 12.12
CA ILE A 41 -1.88 4.18 12.53
C ILE A 41 -2.95 3.32 13.23
N GLY A 42 -2.60 2.10 13.65
CA GLY A 42 -3.51 1.19 14.30
C GLY A 42 -4.35 0.32 13.37
N SER A 43 -4.49 0.62 12.07
CA SER A 43 -5.22 -0.27 11.15
C SER A 43 -4.56 -1.64 11.04
N ILE A 44 -5.33 -2.69 10.77
CA ILE A 44 -4.81 -4.07 10.71
C ILE A 44 -3.90 -4.21 9.49
N LYS A 45 -2.64 -4.64 9.70
CA LYS A 45 -1.67 -4.90 8.62
C LYS A 45 -1.66 -6.37 8.23
N SER A 46 -1.65 -7.25 9.22
CA SER A 46 -1.77 -8.70 9.01
C SER A 46 -2.57 -9.33 10.13
N CYS A 47 -3.28 -10.39 9.79
CA CYS A 47 -4.10 -11.15 10.71
C CYS A 47 -3.93 -12.65 10.45
N ARG A 48 -4.35 -13.47 11.41
CA ARG A 48 -4.32 -14.93 11.35
C ARG A 48 -5.57 -15.51 11.99
N LEU A 49 -5.93 -16.71 11.55
CA LEU A 49 -7.01 -17.48 12.13
C LEU A 49 -6.41 -18.47 13.13
N HIS A 50 -7.10 -18.71 14.26
CA HIS A 50 -6.72 -19.78 15.18
C HIS A 50 -7.03 -21.15 14.55
N ASP A 51 -6.21 -22.17 14.79
CA ASP A 51 -6.33 -23.47 14.11
C ASP A 51 -7.71 -24.12 14.26
N LEU A 52 -8.27 -24.16 15.48
CA LEU A 52 -9.63 -24.67 15.72
C LEU A 52 -10.72 -23.91 14.93
N LEU A 53 -10.59 -22.58 14.80
CA LEU A 53 -11.53 -21.78 14.01
C LEU A 53 -11.33 -21.98 12.52
N ARG A 54 -10.09 -22.23 12.09
CA ARG A 54 -9.76 -22.60 10.72
C ARG A 54 -10.41 -23.93 10.36
N ASP A 55 -10.29 -24.94 11.22
CA ASP A 55 -10.88 -26.26 10.96
C ASP A 55 -12.41 -26.19 10.93
N LEU A 56 -13.02 -25.43 11.85
CA LEU A 56 -14.45 -25.15 11.82
C LEU A 56 -14.88 -24.43 10.52
N ALA A 57 -14.14 -23.40 10.11
CA ALA A 57 -14.43 -22.66 8.88
C ALA A 57 -14.28 -23.55 7.64
N MET A 58 -13.27 -24.42 7.60
CA MET A 58 -13.07 -25.39 6.52
C MET A 58 -14.22 -26.39 6.45
N HIS A 59 -14.66 -26.92 7.59
CA HIS A 59 -15.81 -27.83 7.66
C HIS A 59 -17.10 -27.19 7.10
N HIS A 60 -17.40 -25.95 7.52
CA HIS A 60 -18.55 -25.22 6.99
C HIS A 60 -18.40 -24.89 5.50
N ALA A 61 -17.20 -24.50 5.07
CA ALA A 61 -16.97 -24.15 3.69
C ALA A 61 -17.07 -25.35 2.73
N GLU A 62 -16.68 -26.54 3.17
CA GLU A 62 -16.88 -27.79 2.44
C GLU A 62 -18.38 -28.13 2.35
N LYS A 63 -19.10 -28.09 3.47
CA LYS A 63 -20.54 -28.35 3.53
C LYS A 63 -21.36 -27.44 2.63
N GLU A 64 -20.97 -26.17 2.51
CA GLU A 64 -21.65 -25.17 1.69
C GLU A 64 -21.11 -25.05 0.26
N ASN A 65 -20.06 -25.82 -0.08
CA ASN A 65 -19.30 -25.67 -1.31
C ASN A 65 -18.91 -24.19 -1.57
N PHE A 66 -18.38 -23.54 -0.53
CA PHE A 66 -18.04 -22.12 -0.53
C PHE A 66 -16.63 -21.86 -1.11
N VAL A 67 -15.65 -22.69 -0.75
CA VAL A 67 -14.27 -22.67 -1.28
C VAL A 67 -13.75 -24.10 -1.39
N THR A 68 -12.99 -24.37 -2.45
CA THR A 68 -12.25 -25.61 -2.67
C THR A 68 -10.77 -25.32 -2.51
N VAL A 69 -10.09 -26.07 -1.63
CA VAL A 69 -8.66 -25.91 -1.34
C VAL A 69 -7.90 -27.08 -1.96
N PHE A 70 -6.90 -26.77 -2.80
CA PHE A 70 -6.02 -27.75 -3.44
C PHE A 70 -4.70 -27.81 -2.66
N PRO A 71 -4.46 -28.88 -1.87
CA PRO A 71 -3.32 -29.00 -0.98
C PRO A 71 -2.01 -29.34 -1.72
N LYS A 72 -0.86 -29.19 -1.06
CA LYS A 72 0.48 -29.34 -1.67
C LYS A 72 0.86 -30.73 -2.21
N SER A 73 0.17 -31.79 -1.80
CA SER A 73 0.75 -33.13 -1.87
C SER A 73 -0.28 -34.25 -2.05
N GLN A 74 -1.43 -33.99 -2.67
CA GLN A 74 -2.36 -35.06 -2.97
C GLN A 74 -3.03 -34.85 -4.33
N GLY A 75 -2.85 -35.83 -5.22
CA GLY A 75 -3.71 -36.04 -6.38
C GLY A 75 -5.09 -36.53 -5.94
N VAL A 76 -5.78 -35.75 -5.10
CA VAL A 76 -7.14 -36.05 -4.69
C VAL A 76 -8.00 -35.89 -5.92
N ASN A 77 -8.67 -36.97 -6.30
CA ASN A 77 -9.76 -36.93 -7.25
C ASN A 77 -10.89 -36.15 -6.57
N HIS A 78 -11.01 -34.85 -6.84
CA HIS A 78 -12.21 -34.14 -6.44
C HIS A 78 -13.33 -34.62 -7.35
N PRO A 79 -14.46 -35.12 -6.81
CA PRO A 79 -15.64 -35.38 -7.63
C PRO A 79 -16.01 -34.10 -8.38
N HIS A 80 -16.75 -34.19 -9.50
CA HIS A 80 -17.19 -33.06 -10.32
C HIS A 80 -18.04 -32.06 -9.51
N ILE A 81 -17.39 -31.27 -8.67
CA ILE A 81 -17.96 -30.24 -7.83
C ILE A 81 -17.75 -28.94 -8.58
N VAL A 82 -18.80 -28.14 -8.66
CA VAL A 82 -18.71 -26.78 -9.21
C VAL A 82 -17.81 -25.96 -8.29
N VAL A 83 -16.63 -25.56 -8.78
CA VAL A 83 -15.65 -24.81 -7.99
C VAL A 83 -15.94 -23.33 -8.11
N ARG A 84 -16.62 -22.75 -7.12
CA ARG A 84 -16.92 -21.31 -7.09
C ARG A 84 -15.73 -20.45 -6.70
N ARG A 85 -14.93 -20.91 -5.73
CA ARG A 85 -13.72 -20.24 -5.26
C ARG A 85 -12.65 -21.28 -5.06
N ALA A 86 -11.49 -21.06 -5.66
CA ALA A 86 -10.36 -21.95 -5.56
C ALA A 86 -9.25 -21.30 -4.75
N SER A 87 -8.65 -22.08 -3.85
CA SER A 87 -7.38 -21.73 -3.22
C SER A 87 -6.36 -22.82 -3.52
N LEU A 88 -5.30 -22.46 -4.22
CA LEU A 88 -4.17 -23.33 -4.53
C LEU A 88 -3.07 -23.12 -3.49
N GLN A 89 -2.80 -24.18 -2.73
CA GLN A 89 -1.62 -24.26 -1.85
C GLN A 89 -0.49 -25.06 -2.50
N SER A 90 -0.82 -25.85 -3.53
CA SER A 90 0.12 -26.64 -4.32
C SER A 90 1.09 -25.81 -5.15
N ASN A 91 2.24 -26.41 -5.43
CA ASN A 91 3.23 -25.86 -6.34
C ASN A 91 2.91 -26.18 -7.82
N ASP A 92 1.85 -26.96 -8.10
CA ASP A 92 1.40 -27.31 -9.44
C ASP A 92 0.03 -26.69 -9.78
N CYS A 93 0.04 -25.71 -10.68
CA CYS A 93 -1.17 -25.03 -11.17
C CYS A 93 -2.08 -25.92 -12.03
N ARG A 94 -1.59 -27.05 -12.53
CA ARG A 94 -2.38 -27.97 -13.37
C ARG A 94 -3.55 -28.57 -12.60
N GLU A 95 -3.39 -28.78 -11.30
CA GLU A 95 -4.48 -29.25 -10.44
C GLU A 95 -5.64 -28.25 -10.49
N PHE A 96 -5.37 -26.96 -10.35
CA PHE A 96 -6.42 -25.94 -10.45
C PHE A 96 -7.12 -25.97 -11.83
N ILE A 97 -6.36 -25.99 -12.93
CA ILE A 97 -6.93 -25.97 -14.29
C ILE A 97 -7.88 -27.15 -14.53
N ASN A 98 -7.57 -28.32 -13.96
CA ASN A 98 -8.39 -29.51 -14.11
C ASN A 98 -9.74 -29.42 -13.39
N TYR A 99 -9.83 -28.63 -12.30
CA TYR A 99 -11.04 -28.54 -11.48
C TYR A 99 -11.80 -27.22 -11.63
N ALA A 100 -11.14 -26.20 -12.13
CA ALA A 100 -11.74 -24.89 -12.28
C ALA A 100 -12.69 -24.87 -13.49
N ASP A 101 -13.83 -24.23 -13.32
CA ASP A 101 -14.92 -24.30 -14.29
C ASP A 101 -15.47 -22.91 -14.63
N LYS A 102 -16.43 -22.86 -15.58
CA LYS A 102 -17.05 -21.60 -16.04
C LYS A 102 -17.71 -20.77 -14.91
N ASN A 103 -18.01 -21.38 -13.78
CA ASN A 103 -18.64 -20.79 -12.61
C ASN A 103 -17.64 -20.28 -11.57
N THR A 104 -16.34 -20.50 -11.76
CA THR A 104 -15.31 -20.02 -10.85
C THR A 104 -15.26 -18.49 -10.83
N ARG A 105 -15.28 -17.93 -9.62
CA ARG A 105 -15.32 -16.48 -9.34
C ARG A 105 -14.06 -15.98 -8.67
N SER A 106 -13.37 -16.83 -7.91
CA SER A 106 -12.10 -16.48 -7.27
C SER A 106 -11.06 -17.56 -7.51
N PHE A 107 -9.84 -17.11 -7.76
CA PHE A 107 -8.65 -17.94 -7.76
C PHE A 107 -7.60 -17.29 -6.86
N LEU A 108 -7.18 -18.00 -5.81
CA LEU A 108 -6.19 -17.55 -4.85
C LEU A 108 -5.02 -18.52 -4.84
N CYS A 109 -3.83 -18.06 -5.19
CA CYS A 109 -2.60 -18.86 -5.21
C CYS A 109 -1.56 -18.20 -4.30
N PHE A 110 -1.37 -18.78 -3.13
CA PHE A 110 -0.41 -18.31 -2.12
C PHE A 110 0.76 -19.27 -2.11
N ASN A 111 1.68 -19.07 -3.04
CA ASN A 111 2.78 -19.98 -3.27
C ASN A 111 4.00 -19.61 -2.42
N GLN A 112 4.78 -20.63 -2.05
CA GLN A 112 6.03 -20.50 -1.30
C GLN A 112 7.25 -20.97 -2.11
N SER A 113 7.08 -21.39 -3.38
CA SER A 113 8.12 -21.96 -4.23
C SER A 113 8.28 -21.18 -5.54
N LEU A 114 9.50 -20.86 -5.98
CA LEU A 114 9.78 -20.03 -7.16
C LEU A 114 9.38 -20.66 -8.52
N LEU A 115 8.76 -21.85 -8.55
CA LEU A 115 8.59 -22.67 -9.75
C LEU A 115 7.14 -23.07 -10.03
N LEU A 116 6.18 -22.14 -9.96
CA LEU A 116 4.90 -22.39 -10.64
C LEU A 116 5.19 -22.44 -12.13
N ARG A 117 5.14 -23.65 -12.70
CA ARG A 117 5.16 -23.83 -14.14
C ARG A 117 3.79 -23.41 -14.65
N ASP A 118 3.79 -22.33 -15.42
CA ASP A 118 2.72 -21.83 -16.28
C ASP A 118 1.31 -21.91 -15.68
N ILE A 119 0.71 -20.76 -15.33
CA ILE A 119 -0.76 -20.65 -15.29
C ILE A 119 -1.18 -20.21 -16.70
N PRO A 120 -1.51 -21.12 -17.63
CA PRO A 120 -2.15 -20.74 -18.86
C PRO A 120 -3.56 -20.28 -18.54
N LEU A 121 -3.72 -19.00 -18.20
CA LEU A 121 -5.04 -18.37 -18.08
C LEU A 121 -5.82 -18.52 -19.41
N GLU A 122 -5.11 -18.74 -20.52
CA GLU A 122 -5.64 -19.13 -21.85
C GLU A 122 -6.53 -20.38 -21.84
N THR A 123 -6.23 -21.36 -20.98
CA THR A 123 -6.89 -22.67 -21.04
C THR A 123 -8.24 -22.71 -20.34
N VAL A 124 -8.57 -21.70 -19.53
CA VAL A 124 -9.72 -21.80 -18.64
C VAL A 124 -10.80 -20.77 -18.98
N LYS A 125 -12.01 -21.27 -19.23
CA LYS A 125 -13.18 -20.47 -19.63
C LYS A 125 -13.79 -19.73 -18.44
N PHE A 126 -13.01 -18.93 -17.71
CA PHE A 126 -13.43 -18.21 -16.51
C PHE A 126 -14.27 -16.96 -16.79
N ARG A 127 -15.40 -17.13 -17.45
CA ARG A 127 -16.27 -15.99 -17.77
C ARG A 127 -16.77 -15.25 -16.54
N LEU A 128 -16.90 -15.93 -15.39
CA LEU A 128 -17.39 -15.36 -14.13
C LEU A 128 -16.28 -14.95 -13.14
N LEU A 129 -15.00 -15.00 -13.52
CA LEU A 129 -13.89 -14.64 -12.62
C LEU A 129 -14.00 -13.18 -12.19
N ARG A 130 -13.83 -12.93 -10.90
CA ARG A 130 -13.83 -11.60 -10.28
C ARG A 130 -12.53 -11.30 -9.57
N VAL A 131 -11.95 -12.30 -8.90
CA VAL A 131 -10.75 -12.14 -8.08
C VAL A 131 -9.69 -13.14 -8.52
N VAL A 132 -8.53 -12.63 -8.89
CA VAL A 132 -7.30 -13.40 -9.03
C VAL A 132 -6.30 -12.81 -8.05
N GLU A 133 -5.73 -13.65 -7.19
CA GLU A 133 -4.59 -13.32 -6.34
C GLU A 133 -3.53 -14.39 -6.56
N ILE A 134 -2.36 -13.99 -7.01
CA ILE A 134 -1.21 -14.86 -7.19
C ILE A 134 -0.03 -14.16 -6.51
N GLU A 135 0.65 -14.88 -5.62
CA GLU A 135 1.85 -14.37 -4.95
C GLU A 135 3.06 -15.27 -5.22
N ASN A 136 4.25 -14.66 -5.33
CA ASN A 136 5.54 -15.37 -5.41
C ASN A 136 5.59 -16.40 -6.56
N ALA A 137 5.21 -15.98 -7.77
CA ALA A 137 5.06 -16.87 -8.93
C ALA A 137 5.71 -16.31 -10.20
N SER A 138 6.24 -17.20 -11.06
CA SER A 138 6.51 -16.84 -12.45
C SER A 138 5.24 -16.97 -13.28
N ILE A 139 4.86 -15.90 -13.98
CA ILE A 139 3.57 -15.84 -14.70
C ILE A 139 3.73 -15.44 -16.17
N LYS A 140 2.90 -16.07 -17.01
CA LYS A 140 2.65 -15.67 -18.39
C LYS A 140 1.32 -14.93 -18.45
N MET A 141 1.33 -13.69 -18.90
CA MET A 141 0.16 -12.79 -18.94
C MET A 141 -0.74 -13.04 -20.16
N ALA A 142 -0.98 -14.30 -20.51
CA ALA A 142 -1.73 -14.67 -21.70
C ALA A 142 -3.12 -15.22 -21.34
N GLY A 143 -4.15 -14.94 -22.15
CA GLY A 143 -5.50 -15.48 -21.93
C GLY A 143 -6.35 -14.76 -20.88
N LEU A 144 -5.99 -13.50 -20.59
CA LEU A 144 -6.85 -12.60 -19.81
C LEU A 144 -8.03 -12.05 -20.63
N ASP A 145 -8.02 -12.27 -21.94
CA ASP A 145 -9.08 -11.87 -22.85
C ASP A 145 -10.41 -12.53 -22.48
N GLY A 146 -11.47 -11.72 -22.35
CA GLY A 146 -12.81 -12.22 -22.03
C GLY A 146 -13.11 -12.35 -20.54
N LEU A 147 -12.18 -11.99 -19.64
CA LEU A 147 -12.42 -11.90 -18.19
C LEU A 147 -13.18 -10.63 -17.80
N ILE A 148 -14.34 -10.42 -18.43
CA ILE A 148 -15.11 -9.18 -18.33
C ILE A 148 -15.68 -8.92 -16.92
N HIS A 149 -15.76 -9.93 -16.05
CA HIS A 149 -16.24 -9.75 -14.67
C HIS A 149 -15.13 -9.52 -13.65
N MET A 150 -13.87 -9.49 -14.10
CA MET A 150 -12.72 -9.30 -13.23
C MET A 150 -12.80 -7.92 -12.56
N LYS A 151 -12.60 -7.92 -11.24
CA LYS A 151 -12.61 -6.72 -10.37
C LYS A 151 -11.31 -6.56 -9.60
N TYR A 152 -10.60 -7.64 -9.34
CA TYR A 152 -9.34 -7.64 -8.59
C TYR A 152 -8.33 -8.56 -9.28
N LEU A 153 -7.17 -8.02 -9.61
CA LEU A 153 -6.01 -8.74 -10.10
C LEU A 153 -4.82 -8.42 -9.19
N GLY A 154 -4.46 -9.37 -8.33
CA GLY A 154 -3.29 -9.33 -7.46
C GLY A 154 -2.23 -10.30 -7.97
N LEU A 155 -1.02 -9.78 -8.13
CA LEU A 155 0.12 -10.45 -8.73
C LEU A 155 1.37 -10.03 -7.93
N ARG A 156 1.31 -10.13 -6.60
CA ARG A 156 2.36 -9.61 -5.71
C ARG A 156 3.60 -10.48 -5.74
N ASP A 157 4.77 -9.86 -5.71
CA ASP A 157 6.07 -10.54 -5.69
C ASP A 157 6.22 -11.59 -6.83
N CYS A 158 5.56 -11.33 -7.97
CA CYS A 158 5.57 -12.21 -9.12
C CYS A 158 6.75 -11.86 -10.06
N ASN A 159 7.11 -12.80 -10.92
CA ASN A 159 8.01 -12.62 -12.03
C ASN A 159 7.24 -12.81 -13.34
N ILE A 160 6.88 -11.73 -14.02
CA ILE A 160 6.29 -11.84 -15.35
C ILE A 160 7.40 -12.25 -16.30
N ILE A 161 7.20 -13.37 -16.99
CA ILE A 161 8.19 -13.92 -17.92
C ILE A 161 7.75 -13.77 -19.38
N GLU A 162 6.45 -13.55 -19.61
CA GLU A 162 5.88 -13.43 -20.95
C GLU A 162 4.61 -12.59 -20.89
N CYS A 163 4.43 -11.71 -21.87
CA CYS A 163 3.19 -10.99 -22.11
C CYS A 163 2.91 -11.01 -23.63
N PRO A 164 1.69 -11.36 -24.08
CA PRO A 164 1.35 -11.32 -25.49
C PRO A 164 1.59 -9.92 -26.07
N SER A 165 2.19 -9.85 -27.26
CA SER A 165 2.51 -8.58 -27.93
C SER A 165 1.28 -7.69 -28.22
N LYS A 166 0.08 -8.27 -28.20
CA LYS A 166 -1.22 -7.59 -28.38
C LYS A 166 -2.03 -7.46 -27.08
N PHE A 167 -1.46 -7.79 -25.92
CA PHE A 167 -2.18 -7.67 -24.66
C PHE A 167 -2.63 -6.24 -24.45
N SER A 168 -3.91 -6.07 -24.10
CA SER A 168 -4.53 -4.78 -23.83
C SER A 168 -5.30 -4.86 -22.53
N TRP A 169 -4.98 -3.98 -21.58
CA TRP A 169 -5.70 -3.88 -20.32
C TRP A 169 -7.19 -3.57 -20.50
N PHE A 170 -7.57 -3.03 -21.66
CA PHE A 170 -8.97 -2.78 -22.02
C PHE A 170 -9.85 -4.05 -22.04
N CYS A 171 -9.25 -5.26 -22.09
CA CYS A 171 -10.04 -6.49 -21.93
C CYS A 171 -10.62 -6.66 -20.51
N LEU A 172 -10.08 -5.95 -19.52
CA LEU A 172 -10.48 -5.99 -18.11
C LEU A 172 -11.34 -4.77 -17.69
N LYS A 173 -12.40 -4.46 -18.45
CA LYS A 173 -13.21 -3.23 -18.31
C LYS A 173 -13.82 -2.96 -16.93
N ASN A 174 -13.98 -3.99 -16.11
CA ASN A 174 -14.58 -3.90 -14.77
C ASN A 174 -13.55 -3.98 -13.64
N LEU A 175 -12.25 -3.90 -13.97
CA LEU A 175 -11.17 -3.99 -13.00
C LEU A 175 -11.22 -2.79 -12.05
N GLU A 176 -11.34 -3.06 -10.75
CA GLU A 176 -11.36 -2.05 -9.70
C GLU A 176 -10.01 -1.97 -8.96
N THR A 177 -9.25 -3.06 -8.94
CA THR A 177 -7.97 -3.13 -8.23
C THR A 177 -6.95 -3.92 -9.01
N LEU A 178 -5.80 -3.28 -9.26
CA LEU A 178 -4.58 -3.90 -9.74
C LEU A 178 -3.53 -3.82 -8.62
N ASP A 179 -3.06 -4.96 -8.16
CA ASP A 179 -2.00 -5.05 -7.15
C ASP A 179 -0.79 -5.78 -7.69
N CYS A 180 0.26 -5.01 -7.91
CA CYS A 180 1.46 -5.35 -8.65
C CYS A 180 2.72 -5.18 -7.80
N ARG A 181 2.57 -5.01 -6.49
CA ARG A 181 3.68 -4.72 -5.58
C ARG A 181 4.70 -5.86 -5.60
N GLY A 182 5.97 -5.52 -5.84
CA GLY A 182 7.11 -6.44 -5.75
C GLY A 182 7.39 -7.20 -7.04
N THR A 183 6.72 -6.84 -8.12
CA THR A 183 6.74 -7.61 -9.38
C THR A 183 7.43 -6.83 -10.48
N ASN A 184 8.16 -7.55 -11.33
CA ASN A 184 9.03 -6.99 -12.38
C ASN A 184 8.32 -6.58 -13.68
N TYR A 185 7.22 -5.82 -13.59
CA TYR A 185 6.38 -5.43 -14.74
C TYR A 185 7.08 -4.70 -15.91
N PHE A 186 8.24 -4.11 -15.66
CA PHE A 186 8.88 -3.17 -16.57
C PHE A 186 10.20 -3.65 -17.15
N ASP A 187 10.42 -4.96 -17.21
CA ASP A 187 11.46 -5.46 -18.11
C ASP A 187 11.12 -4.96 -19.54
N PRO A 188 11.95 -4.08 -20.13
CA PRO A 188 11.69 -3.52 -21.46
C PRO A 188 11.58 -4.62 -22.52
N ASN A 189 12.17 -5.79 -22.26
CA ASN A 189 12.12 -6.96 -23.12
C ASN A 189 10.74 -7.64 -23.11
N ILE A 190 9.90 -7.40 -22.09
CA ILE A 190 8.56 -8.01 -21.93
C ILE A 190 7.46 -7.11 -22.52
N GLY A 191 7.72 -5.81 -22.67
CA GLY A 191 6.88 -4.92 -23.47
C GLY A 191 5.49 -4.60 -22.91
N ILE A 192 5.25 -4.77 -21.61
CA ILE A 192 3.96 -4.43 -20.98
C ILE A 192 3.75 -2.92 -21.01
N ARG A 193 2.74 -2.47 -21.75
CA ARG A 193 2.31 -1.07 -21.77
C ARG A 193 1.15 -0.90 -20.79
N LEU A 194 1.22 0.12 -19.94
CA LEU A 194 0.14 0.50 -19.02
C LEU A 194 -0.74 1.62 -19.57
N THR A 195 -0.47 2.12 -20.78
CA THR A 195 -1.14 3.29 -21.35
C THR A 195 -2.65 3.14 -21.44
N ASP A 196 -3.13 1.95 -21.77
CA ASP A 196 -4.56 1.63 -21.88
C ASP A 196 -5.19 1.16 -20.56
N LEU A 197 -4.42 0.81 -19.53
CA LEU A 197 -4.92 0.54 -18.17
C LEU A 197 -5.75 1.74 -17.67
N TRP A 198 -5.23 2.95 -17.90
CA TRP A 198 -5.85 4.20 -17.46
C TRP A 198 -7.19 4.51 -18.15
N THR A 199 -7.55 3.77 -19.21
CA THR A 199 -8.86 3.90 -19.86
C THR A 199 -9.97 3.15 -19.11
N ILE A 200 -9.63 2.33 -18.12
CA ILE A 200 -10.58 1.58 -17.31
C ILE A 200 -11.19 2.51 -16.24
N GLY A 201 -12.35 3.09 -16.54
CA GLY A 201 -13.04 4.02 -15.64
C GLY A 201 -13.52 3.42 -14.32
N THR A 202 -13.47 2.09 -14.14
CA THR A 202 -13.84 1.41 -12.89
C THR A 202 -12.68 1.28 -11.90
N LEU A 203 -11.44 1.62 -12.29
CA LEU A 203 -10.26 1.51 -11.44
C LEU A 203 -10.37 2.38 -10.19
N ARG A 204 -10.07 1.77 -9.04
CA ARG A 204 -10.09 2.43 -7.72
C ARG A 204 -8.73 2.36 -7.03
N HIS A 205 -8.02 1.25 -7.19
CA HIS A 205 -6.74 1.02 -6.52
C HIS A 205 -5.72 0.48 -7.51
N VAL A 206 -4.63 1.22 -7.71
CA VAL A 206 -3.49 0.74 -8.50
C VAL A 206 -2.25 0.78 -7.62
N LEU A 207 -1.74 -0.40 -7.27
CA LEU A 207 -0.72 -0.59 -6.24
C LEU A 207 0.57 -1.12 -6.86
N PHE A 208 1.61 -0.28 -6.86
CA PHE A 208 2.97 -0.63 -7.29
C PHE A 208 3.97 -0.47 -6.13
N SER A 209 5.12 -1.13 -6.27
CA SER A 209 6.26 -0.97 -5.36
C SER A 209 7.13 0.22 -5.76
N PHE A 210 7.95 0.70 -4.80
CA PHE A 210 8.84 1.85 -4.99
C PHE A 210 9.88 1.64 -6.10
N THR A 211 10.32 0.39 -6.28
CA THR A 211 11.37 -0.01 -7.22
C THR A 211 10.87 -0.16 -8.65
N ASP A 212 9.57 -0.03 -8.88
CA ASP A 212 8.97 -0.27 -10.19
C ASP A 212 9.17 1.01 -11.04
N THR A 213 9.81 0.88 -12.20
CA THR A 213 10.02 2.03 -13.10
C THR A 213 8.68 2.64 -13.50
N ASN A 214 8.59 3.98 -13.47
CA ASN A 214 7.39 4.80 -13.64
C ASN A 214 6.18 4.17 -14.41
N PRO A 215 5.15 3.66 -13.70
CA PRO A 215 3.92 3.15 -14.32
C PRO A 215 3.10 4.20 -15.09
N TRP A 216 3.42 5.47 -14.87
CA TRP A 216 2.58 6.62 -15.21
C TRP A 216 2.98 7.27 -16.54
N LYS A 217 3.92 6.67 -17.27
CA LYS A 217 4.30 7.13 -18.59
C LYS A 217 3.14 6.97 -19.57
N GLY A 218 2.70 8.08 -20.16
CA GLY A 218 1.69 8.08 -21.22
C GLY A 218 0.24 7.95 -20.75
N LEU A 219 -0.13 8.58 -19.64
CA LEU A 219 -1.55 8.72 -19.27
C LEU A 219 -2.34 9.39 -20.40
N PRO A 220 -3.43 8.77 -20.90
CA PRO A 220 -4.27 9.38 -21.92
C PRO A 220 -4.92 10.68 -21.41
N SER A 221 -4.94 11.73 -22.23
CA SER A 221 -5.58 13.01 -21.87
C SER A 221 -7.09 12.89 -21.60
N ASN A 222 -7.72 11.83 -22.09
CA ASN A 222 -9.16 11.55 -21.97
C ASN A 222 -9.47 10.46 -20.92
N ALA A 223 -8.52 10.07 -20.08
CA ALA A 223 -8.76 9.07 -19.04
C ALA A 223 -9.73 9.59 -17.96
N ASP A 224 -10.83 8.87 -17.75
CA ASP A 224 -11.71 9.10 -16.59
C ASP A 224 -11.15 8.36 -15.38
N LEU A 225 -10.48 9.11 -14.51
CA LEU A 225 -9.86 8.60 -13.27
C LEU A 225 -10.67 8.95 -12.02
N THR A 226 -11.93 9.33 -12.17
CA THR A 226 -12.78 9.81 -11.05
C THR A 226 -13.00 8.76 -9.97
N ASN A 227 -12.95 7.47 -10.28
CA ASN A 227 -13.09 6.40 -9.29
C ASN A 227 -11.80 6.08 -8.53
N LEU A 228 -10.65 6.63 -8.96
CA LEU A 228 -9.35 6.31 -8.38
C LEU A 228 -9.23 6.88 -6.96
N GLN A 229 -8.86 6.01 -6.01
CA GLN A 229 -8.73 6.31 -4.58
C GLN A 229 -7.30 6.14 -4.07
N ASN A 230 -6.53 5.22 -4.66
CA ASN A 230 -5.16 4.95 -4.27
C ASN A 230 -4.24 4.96 -5.49
N LEU A 231 -3.28 5.88 -5.43
CA LEU A 231 -2.36 6.22 -6.51
C LEU A 231 -0.92 6.19 -5.98
N GLY A 232 -0.13 5.22 -6.44
CA GLY A 232 1.23 4.99 -5.93
C GLY A 232 2.35 5.31 -6.93
N TRP A 233 3.37 6.03 -6.44
CA TRP A 233 4.69 6.27 -7.04
C TRP A 233 4.65 6.96 -8.39
N VAL A 234 3.87 8.04 -8.44
CA VAL A 234 3.82 8.95 -9.59
C VAL A 234 5.16 9.69 -9.70
N THR A 235 5.70 9.79 -10.91
CA THR A 235 6.94 10.53 -11.19
C THR A 235 6.66 11.86 -11.90
N GLY A 236 7.72 12.66 -12.07
CA GLY A 236 7.67 14.04 -12.55
C GLY A 236 7.31 14.28 -14.01
N GLU A 237 7.01 13.25 -14.81
CA GLU A 237 6.67 13.48 -16.22
C GLU A 237 5.39 14.33 -16.35
N HIS A 238 5.40 15.29 -17.28
CA HIS A 238 4.30 16.23 -17.52
C HIS A 238 2.99 15.60 -18.02
N THR A 239 2.95 14.28 -18.20
CA THR A 239 1.89 13.55 -18.92
C THR A 239 0.56 13.48 -18.17
N TRP A 240 0.55 13.68 -16.84
CA TRP A 240 -0.66 13.59 -16.02
C TRP A 240 -1.23 14.94 -15.55
N ARG A 241 -0.60 16.06 -15.93
CA ARG A 241 -1.05 17.43 -15.62
C ARG A 241 -2.49 17.70 -16.07
N ASN A 242 -2.87 17.18 -17.23
CA ASN A 242 -4.20 17.41 -17.79
C ASN A 242 -5.29 16.57 -17.08
N GLN A 243 -4.87 15.61 -16.26
CA GLN A 243 -5.72 14.62 -15.61
C GLN A 243 -5.91 14.93 -14.11
N LEU A 244 -5.26 15.98 -13.59
CA LEU A 244 -5.47 16.50 -12.23
C LEU A 244 -6.95 16.66 -11.87
N PRO A 245 -7.81 17.24 -12.73
CA PRO A 245 -9.22 17.43 -12.40
C PRO A 245 -10.00 16.11 -12.26
N CYS A 246 -9.47 15.00 -12.79
CA CYS A 246 -10.09 13.69 -12.71
C CYS A 246 -9.76 12.97 -11.40
N LEU A 247 -8.72 13.37 -10.66
CA LEU A 247 -8.21 12.66 -9.48
C LEU A 247 -8.88 13.05 -8.14
N LYS A 248 -10.07 13.65 -8.20
CA LYS A 248 -10.75 14.28 -7.04
C LYS A 248 -11.07 13.33 -5.88
N ASN A 249 -11.19 12.03 -6.13
CA ASN A 249 -11.53 11.04 -5.11
C ASN A 249 -10.31 10.31 -4.51
N LEU A 250 -9.09 10.77 -4.83
CA LEU A 250 -7.88 10.21 -4.23
C LEU A 250 -7.85 10.41 -2.72
N ARG A 251 -7.52 9.31 -2.04
CA ARG A 251 -7.32 9.23 -0.59
C ARG A 251 -5.86 8.93 -0.24
N LYS A 252 -5.14 8.24 -1.12
CA LYS A 252 -3.73 7.91 -0.94
C LYS A 252 -2.96 8.26 -2.19
N LEU A 253 -1.90 9.03 -2.02
CA LEU A 253 -1.02 9.47 -3.09
C LEU A 253 0.43 9.23 -2.68
N LYS A 254 1.24 8.69 -3.60
CA LYS A 254 2.68 8.59 -3.42
C LYS A 254 3.42 9.15 -4.62
N PHE A 255 4.43 9.97 -4.36
CA PHE A 255 5.35 10.52 -5.34
C PHE A 255 6.71 9.85 -5.23
N ASN A 256 7.28 9.52 -6.39
CA ASN A 256 8.68 9.14 -6.50
C ASN A 256 9.39 10.12 -7.43
N ASN A 257 10.40 10.78 -6.89
CA ASN A 257 11.40 11.48 -7.65
C ASN A 257 12.57 10.51 -7.76
N GLY A 258 12.69 9.82 -8.89
CA GLY A 258 13.64 8.74 -9.09
C GLY A 258 15.10 9.15 -8.85
N ALA A 259 16.01 8.25 -9.24
CA ALA A 259 17.44 8.51 -9.15
C ALA A 259 17.85 9.77 -9.92
N LEU A 260 19.08 10.23 -9.73
CA LEU A 260 19.64 11.50 -10.25
C LEU A 260 19.47 11.71 -11.77
N ASP A 261 19.15 10.67 -12.54
CA ASP A 261 19.03 10.65 -14.00
C ASP A 261 17.57 10.68 -14.53
N GLU A 262 16.55 10.74 -13.67
CA GLU A 262 15.15 10.87 -14.09
C GLU A 262 14.70 12.35 -14.22
N PRO A 263 13.69 12.66 -15.07
CA PRO A 263 13.13 14.01 -15.15
C PRO A 263 12.59 14.44 -13.78
N ARG A 264 13.08 15.60 -13.33
CA ARG A 264 12.75 16.19 -12.03
C ARG A 264 11.24 16.31 -11.87
N ILE A 265 10.73 15.97 -10.68
CA ILE A 265 9.37 16.35 -10.29
C ILE A 265 9.18 17.85 -10.49
N ASP A 266 8.13 18.18 -11.23
CA ASP A 266 7.61 19.51 -11.32
C ASP A 266 6.87 19.86 -10.02
N TRP A 267 7.56 20.57 -9.13
CA TRP A 267 7.03 20.88 -7.82
C TRP A 267 5.86 21.88 -7.87
N ASP A 268 5.81 22.77 -8.85
CA ASP A 268 4.66 23.67 -9.03
C ASP A 268 3.39 22.86 -9.33
N MET A 269 3.50 21.84 -10.18
CA MET A 269 2.41 20.89 -10.42
C MET A 269 2.03 20.12 -9.15
N VAL A 270 3.00 19.64 -8.35
CA VAL A 270 2.68 18.97 -7.08
C VAL A 270 1.91 19.92 -6.17
N GLY A 271 2.36 21.17 -6.03
CA GLY A 271 1.64 22.21 -5.28
C GLY A 271 0.19 22.36 -5.74
N HIS A 272 -0.04 22.53 -7.05
CA HIS A 272 -1.39 22.65 -7.61
C HIS A 272 -2.24 21.39 -7.45
N LEU A 273 -1.68 20.19 -7.66
CA LEU A 273 -2.41 18.95 -7.40
C LEU A 273 -2.87 18.96 -5.95
N LEU A 274 -1.96 19.33 -5.06
CA LEU A 274 -2.24 19.27 -3.65
C LEU A 274 -3.42 20.21 -3.28
N GLU A 275 -3.58 21.35 -3.93
CA GLU A 275 -4.75 22.23 -3.73
C GLU A 275 -6.09 21.61 -4.17
N THR A 276 -6.07 20.57 -5.00
CA THR A 276 -7.27 20.00 -5.67
C THR A 276 -7.78 18.69 -5.09
N LEU A 277 -7.11 18.12 -4.07
CA LEU A 277 -7.43 16.79 -3.52
C LEU A 277 -8.13 16.87 -2.14
N PRO A 278 -9.45 17.10 -2.08
CA PRO A 278 -10.15 17.36 -0.82
C PRO A 278 -10.21 16.15 0.11
N TYR A 279 -10.11 14.93 -0.41
CA TYR A 279 -10.25 13.68 0.35
C TYR A 279 -8.92 12.99 0.65
N LEU A 280 -7.78 13.65 0.41
CA LEU A 280 -6.46 13.06 0.62
C LEU A 280 -6.21 12.80 2.10
N GLN A 281 -5.90 11.55 2.43
CA GLN A 281 -5.69 11.04 3.80
C GLN A 281 -4.25 10.55 4.03
N SER A 282 -3.54 10.17 2.97
CA SER A 282 -2.15 9.72 3.03
C SER A 282 -1.36 10.31 1.88
N LEU A 283 -0.24 10.95 2.19
CA LEU A 283 0.71 11.48 1.22
C LEU A 283 2.10 10.93 1.54
N GLU A 284 2.74 10.32 0.54
CA GLU A 284 4.13 9.91 0.61
C GLU A 284 4.93 10.60 -0.49
N ILE A 285 6.01 11.28 -0.14
CA ILE A 285 6.93 11.91 -1.08
C ILE A 285 8.30 11.31 -0.84
N ALA A 286 8.84 10.63 -1.83
CA ALA A 286 10.23 10.19 -1.85
C ALA A 286 10.99 10.96 -2.92
N ALA A 287 11.99 11.72 -2.50
CA ALA A 287 12.85 12.49 -3.37
C ALA A 287 14.31 12.09 -3.19
N GLY A 288 15.01 11.84 -4.31
CA GLY A 288 16.47 11.67 -4.32
C GLY A 288 17.26 12.96 -4.02
N TYR A 289 16.59 14.11 -4.02
CA TYR A 289 17.16 15.44 -3.81
C TYR A 289 16.28 16.29 -2.87
N GLU A 290 16.53 17.60 -2.81
CA GLU A 290 15.79 18.52 -1.93
C GLU A 290 14.31 18.67 -2.34
N ILE A 291 13.41 18.52 -1.36
CA ILE A 291 11.99 18.86 -1.44
C ILE A 291 11.86 20.37 -1.18
N PRO A 292 11.38 21.18 -2.14
CA PRO A 292 11.34 22.63 -2.00
C PRO A 292 10.48 23.09 -0.85
N LYS A 293 10.84 24.24 -0.27
CA LYS A 293 10.10 24.86 0.84
C LYS A 293 8.64 25.11 0.48
N GLU A 294 8.32 25.37 -0.80
CA GLU A 294 6.97 25.64 -1.31
C GLU A 294 6.03 24.45 -1.13
N ILE A 295 6.56 23.22 -1.20
CA ILE A 295 5.78 22.00 -0.96
C ILE A 295 5.53 21.80 0.53
N VAL A 296 6.52 22.15 1.35
CA VAL A 296 6.48 22.05 2.81
C VAL A 296 5.97 23.36 3.44
N CYS A 297 5.34 24.26 2.67
CA CYS A 297 4.97 25.60 3.14
C CYS A 297 3.59 25.65 3.80
N PRO A 298 3.29 26.71 4.59
CA PRO A 298 1.98 26.95 5.19
C PRO A 298 0.79 26.97 4.23
N ARG A 299 1.00 27.34 2.95
CA ARG A 299 -0.03 27.33 1.91
C ARG A 299 -0.21 25.97 1.23
N GLY A 300 0.65 24.98 1.53
CA GLY A 300 0.60 23.62 1.01
C GLY A 300 -0.05 22.63 1.99
N LEU A 301 0.76 21.77 2.59
CA LEU A 301 0.33 20.67 3.47
C LEU A 301 -0.65 21.06 4.61
N PRO A 302 -0.55 22.23 5.25
CA PRO A 302 -1.43 22.57 6.39
C PRO A 302 -2.90 22.74 6.03
N ASN A 303 -3.21 23.01 4.76
CA ASN A 303 -4.59 23.16 4.29
C ASN A 303 -5.36 21.83 4.24
N TYR A 304 -4.68 20.70 4.43
CA TYR A 304 -5.28 19.38 4.33
C TYR A 304 -5.85 18.87 5.65
N GLN A 305 -7.09 19.23 5.90
CA GLN A 305 -7.77 18.81 7.13
C GLN A 305 -7.98 17.29 7.23
N ASN A 306 -7.97 16.58 6.10
CA ASN A 306 -8.15 15.13 6.06
C ASN A 306 -6.83 14.33 6.09
N LEU A 307 -5.67 14.98 5.99
CA LEU A 307 -4.38 14.30 5.89
C LEU A 307 -3.94 13.75 7.25
N GLN A 308 -3.92 12.43 7.38
CA GLN A 308 -3.59 11.72 8.62
C GLN A 308 -2.21 11.07 8.58
N THR A 309 -1.70 10.76 7.39
CA THR A 309 -0.40 10.14 7.21
C THR A 309 0.47 10.97 6.26
N LEU A 310 1.65 11.34 6.72
CA LEU A 310 2.66 12.04 5.93
C LEU A 310 4.00 11.31 6.01
N TYR A 311 4.56 11.00 4.85
CA TYR A 311 5.90 10.44 4.69
C TYR A 311 6.70 11.37 3.79
N LEU A 312 7.85 11.83 4.28
CA LEU A 312 8.79 12.66 3.52
C LEU A 312 10.16 12.01 3.58
N GLN A 313 10.69 11.64 2.41
CA GLN A 313 12.05 11.17 2.22
C GLN A 313 12.80 12.12 1.30
N GLY A 314 13.96 12.59 1.73
CA GLY A 314 14.79 13.57 1.01
C GLY A 314 15.05 14.82 1.87
N ALA A 315 16.05 15.61 1.49
CA ALA A 315 16.37 16.84 2.19
C ALA A 315 15.19 17.82 2.11
N LEU A 316 14.84 18.50 3.19
CA LEU A 316 13.80 19.52 3.15
C LEU A 316 14.44 20.88 2.87
N GLY A 317 13.87 21.66 1.95
CA GLY A 317 14.34 23.01 1.59
C GLY A 317 14.10 24.07 2.67
N VAL A 318 13.95 23.64 3.93
CA VAL A 318 13.80 24.47 5.11
C VAL A 318 14.90 24.14 6.12
N ASN A 319 15.43 25.16 6.80
CA ASN A 319 16.47 24.94 7.80
C ASN A 319 15.91 24.34 9.11
N LYS A 320 14.67 24.74 9.46
CA LYS A 320 13.93 24.36 10.66
C LYS A 320 12.49 24.03 10.26
N VAL A 321 11.91 23.04 10.92
CA VAL A 321 10.47 22.75 10.81
C VAL A 321 9.69 23.62 11.78
N GLU A 322 8.52 24.12 11.39
CA GLU A 322 7.55 24.70 12.31
C GLU A 322 6.35 23.76 12.41
N ALA A 323 5.70 23.69 13.57
CA ALA A 323 4.48 22.88 13.72
C ALA A 323 3.38 23.27 12.72
N SER A 324 3.36 24.55 12.32
CA SER A 324 2.47 25.13 11.30
C SER A 324 2.65 24.53 9.92
N LEU A 325 3.77 23.86 9.61
CA LEU A 325 4.04 23.24 8.31
C LEU A 325 3.31 21.90 8.12
N PHE A 326 2.73 21.35 9.19
CA PHE A 326 2.07 20.06 9.17
C PHE A 326 0.54 20.19 9.33
N PRO A 327 -0.25 19.26 8.75
CA PRO A 327 -1.68 19.22 8.99
C PRO A 327 -2.02 19.03 10.46
N VAL A 328 -3.06 19.71 10.93
CA VAL A 328 -3.48 19.70 12.34
C VAL A 328 -3.93 18.31 12.82
N TYR A 329 -4.50 17.50 11.93
CA TYR A 329 -5.01 16.15 12.22
C TYR A 329 -4.02 15.04 11.86
N LEU A 330 -2.73 15.38 11.73
CA LEU A 330 -1.71 14.40 11.39
C LEU A 330 -1.54 13.38 12.52
N VAL A 331 -1.78 12.10 12.20
CA VAL A 331 -1.69 10.97 13.12
C VAL A 331 -0.32 10.29 13.02
N LYS A 332 0.24 10.22 11.82
CA LYS A 332 1.53 9.60 11.53
C LYS A 332 2.42 10.53 10.72
N LEU A 333 3.63 10.75 11.22
CA LEU A 333 4.70 11.43 10.52
C LEU A 333 5.90 10.50 10.34
N THR A 334 6.47 10.48 9.13
CA THR A 334 7.73 9.81 8.83
C THR A 334 8.66 10.76 8.12
N LEU A 335 9.84 10.99 8.69
CA LEU A 335 10.89 11.84 8.16
C LEU A 335 12.14 10.99 7.92
N ILE A 336 12.61 10.97 6.67
CA ILE A 336 13.77 10.18 6.25
C ILE A 336 14.75 11.07 5.51
N ASN A 337 15.99 11.14 5.99
CA ASN A 337 17.04 11.96 5.39
C ASN A 337 16.63 13.43 5.19
N SER A 338 15.84 13.99 6.12
CA SER A 338 15.32 15.37 6.04
C SER A 338 16.38 16.46 6.09
N ASN A 339 17.57 16.14 6.58
CA ASN A 339 18.77 16.99 6.53
C ASN A 339 18.59 18.41 7.09
N LEU A 340 17.76 18.57 8.13
CA LEU A 340 17.49 19.85 8.79
C LEU A 340 18.75 20.40 9.47
N LYS A 341 18.84 21.72 9.64
CA LYS A 341 19.92 22.34 10.42
C LYS A 341 19.61 22.30 11.91
N GLU A 342 18.36 22.53 12.26
CA GLU A 342 17.87 22.64 13.64
C GLU A 342 17.10 21.40 14.11
N ASP A 343 16.97 21.26 15.42
CA ASP A 343 16.26 20.16 16.08
C ASP A 343 14.75 20.24 15.79
N PRO A 344 14.15 19.21 15.17
CA PRO A 344 12.72 19.20 14.89
C PRO A 344 11.87 18.87 16.12
N MET A 345 12.43 18.25 17.18
CA MET A 345 11.64 17.66 18.27
C MET A 345 10.71 18.65 19.00
N PRO A 346 11.12 19.91 19.32
CA PRO A 346 10.24 20.86 19.98
C PRO A 346 8.97 21.20 19.18
N GLU A 347 9.09 21.22 17.85
CA GLU A 347 8.01 21.60 16.93
C GLU A 347 7.13 20.40 16.62
N LEU A 348 7.74 19.22 16.43
CA LEU A 348 7.01 17.96 16.30
C LEU A 348 6.20 17.63 17.56
N GLY A 349 6.72 17.95 18.75
CA GLY A 349 5.99 17.79 20.02
C GLY A 349 4.70 18.59 20.10
N ARG A 350 4.56 19.67 19.33
CA ARG A 350 3.33 20.48 19.28
C ARG A 350 2.21 19.84 18.45
N LEU A 351 2.49 18.77 17.71
CA LEU A 351 1.49 18.03 16.93
C LEU A 351 0.63 17.16 17.86
N LYS A 352 -0.45 17.75 18.37
CA LYS A 352 -1.29 17.14 19.43
C LYS A 352 -1.98 15.83 19.03
N ASN A 353 -2.19 15.59 17.74
CA ASN A 353 -2.83 14.39 17.22
C ASN A 353 -1.84 13.28 16.81
N LEU A 354 -0.54 13.53 16.96
CA LEU A 354 0.49 12.61 16.50
C LEU A 354 0.57 11.39 17.41
N GLN A 355 0.19 10.23 16.86
CA GLN A 355 0.23 8.94 17.55
C GLN A 355 1.47 8.13 17.15
N LYS A 356 2.06 8.41 15.99
CA LYS A 356 3.30 7.76 15.56
C LYS A 356 4.27 8.71 14.88
N LEU A 357 5.52 8.63 15.33
CA LEU A 357 6.65 9.34 14.75
C LEU A 357 7.72 8.32 14.33
N GLN A 358 8.20 8.46 13.09
CA GLN A 358 9.32 7.68 12.58
C GLN A 358 10.38 8.63 12.04
N LEU A 359 11.60 8.49 12.56
CA LEU A 359 12.77 9.26 12.17
C LEU A 359 13.83 8.29 11.64
N ARG A 360 14.32 8.52 10.41
CA ARG A 360 15.33 7.65 9.79
C ARG A 360 16.44 8.42 9.10
N GLY A 361 17.67 7.92 9.23
CA GLY A 361 18.83 8.45 8.51
C GLY A 361 19.25 9.83 8.99
N ASP A 362 19.69 10.67 8.06
CA ASP A 362 20.20 12.03 8.31
C ASP A 362 19.04 13.02 8.55
N VAL A 363 18.51 13.08 9.77
CA VAL A 363 17.33 13.90 10.10
C VAL A 363 17.68 15.37 10.32
N CYS A 364 18.67 15.66 11.17
CA CYS A 364 19.15 17.01 11.45
C CYS A 364 20.65 17.03 11.77
N LYS A 365 21.28 18.21 11.72
CA LYS A 365 22.71 18.41 12.06
C LYS A 365 22.96 18.68 13.54
N SER A 366 21.97 19.18 14.26
CA SER A 366 22.03 19.50 15.69
C SER A 366 21.65 18.32 16.57
N GLU A 367 21.98 18.42 17.86
CA GLU A 367 21.47 17.51 18.89
C GLU A 367 19.94 17.61 18.97
N MET A 368 19.28 16.48 19.18
CA MET A 368 17.83 16.45 19.38
C MET A 368 17.49 16.38 20.86
N ILE A 369 16.67 17.30 21.34
CA ILE A 369 16.22 17.37 22.73
C ILE A 369 14.69 17.50 22.76
N CYS A 370 14.04 16.42 23.16
CA CYS A 370 12.60 16.39 23.32
C CYS A 370 12.20 17.01 24.65
N THR A 371 11.96 18.33 24.65
CA THR A 371 11.47 19.09 25.81
C THR A 371 9.96 19.34 25.75
N VAL A 372 9.38 19.37 24.55
CA VAL A 372 7.94 19.56 24.35
C VAL A 372 7.24 18.20 24.29
N GLY A 373 6.16 18.06 25.06
CA GLY A 373 5.46 16.79 25.23
C GLY A 373 4.62 16.38 24.02
N PHE A 374 4.70 15.11 23.65
CA PHE A 374 3.82 14.41 22.73
C PHE A 374 2.68 13.72 23.50
N PRO A 375 1.49 14.33 23.60
CA PRO A 375 0.46 13.91 24.56
C PRO A 375 -0.16 12.54 24.27
N ILE A 376 -0.17 12.11 23.00
CA ILE A 376 -0.81 10.86 22.57
C ILE A 376 0.08 9.96 21.73
N LEU A 377 1.38 10.23 21.67
CA LEU A 377 2.31 9.40 20.90
C LEU A 377 2.39 8.00 21.51
N GLN A 378 2.05 6.99 20.71
CA GLN A 378 2.03 5.58 21.11
C GLN A 378 3.23 4.82 20.55
N THR A 379 3.81 5.30 19.45
CA THR A 379 4.93 4.62 18.79
C THR A 379 5.99 5.60 18.32
N LEU A 380 7.23 5.35 18.72
CA LEU A 380 8.42 6.05 18.24
C LEU A 380 9.37 5.03 17.58
N ILE A 381 9.71 5.28 16.32
CA ILE A 381 10.65 4.43 15.57
C ILE A 381 11.87 5.27 15.18
N LEU A 382 13.03 4.84 15.65
CA LEU A 382 14.32 5.46 15.38
C LEU A 382 15.17 4.45 14.60
N PHE A 383 15.32 4.68 13.29
CA PHE A 383 15.94 3.71 12.40
C PHE A 383 17.15 4.32 11.70
N HIS A 384 18.33 3.73 11.88
CA HIS A 384 19.60 4.18 11.32
C HIS A 384 19.80 5.69 11.49
N LEU A 385 19.47 6.22 12.66
CA LEU A 385 19.44 7.64 12.90
C LEU A 385 20.88 8.19 12.92
N LYS A 386 21.10 9.27 12.17
CA LYS A 386 22.39 9.95 12.05
C LYS A 386 22.25 11.39 12.56
N VAL A 387 22.32 11.51 13.87
CA VAL A 387 22.33 12.78 14.61
C VAL A 387 23.44 12.72 15.66
N PRO A 388 23.93 13.86 16.19
CA PRO A 388 24.97 13.83 17.22
C PRO A 388 24.50 13.15 18.52
N SER A 389 23.32 13.51 19.02
CA SER A 389 22.70 12.89 20.20
C SER A 389 21.16 13.07 20.16
N LEU A 390 20.45 12.21 20.90
CA LEU A 390 19.02 12.36 21.16
C LEU A 390 18.75 12.23 22.67
N THR A 391 18.13 13.24 23.26
CA THR A 391 17.71 13.22 24.67
C THR A 391 16.20 13.38 24.77
N ILE A 392 15.54 12.44 25.45
CA ILE A 392 14.11 12.52 25.75
C ILE A 392 13.94 12.90 27.22
N MET A 393 13.27 14.03 27.50
CA MET A 393 12.97 14.45 28.87
C MET A 393 11.88 13.59 29.50
N GLU A 394 11.85 13.53 30.83
CA GLU A 394 10.82 12.82 31.58
C GLU A 394 9.43 13.44 31.37
N GLY A 395 8.39 12.60 31.28
CA GLY A 395 6.99 13.03 31.16
C GLY A 395 6.59 13.53 29.76
N VAL A 396 7.50 13.62 28.80
CA VAL A 396 7.18 14.16 27.46
C VAL A 396 6.48 13.18 26.53
N MET A 397 6.40 11.88 26.86
CA MET A 397 5.71 10.88 26.03
C MET A 397 4.86 9.91 26.89
N PRO A 398 3.83 10.40 27.60
CA PRO A 398 3.12 9.63 28.64
C PRO A 398 2.31 8.43 28.12
N LYS A 399 2.01 8.37 26.81
CA LYS A 399 1.23 7.29 26.19
C LYS A 399 2.06 6.36 25.30
N LEU A 400 3.39 6.45 25.36
CA LEU A 400 4.27 5.65 24.52
C LEU A 400 4.17 4.17 24.90
N LYS A 401 3.93 3.31 23.91
CA LYS A 401 3.79 1.86 24.08
C LYS A 401 4.88 1.07 23.35
N HIS A 402 5.43 1.65 22.29
CA HIS A 402 6.41 0.99 21.44
C HIS A 402 7.56 1.95 21.11
N LEU A 403 8.77 1.56 21.45
CA LEU A 403 10.00 2.26 21.12
C LEU A 403 10.95 1.31 20.40
N THR A 404 11.11 1.49 19.09
CA THR A 404 12.05 0.68 18.30
C THR A 404 13.29 1.50 17.97
N LYS A 405 14.47 0.94 18.25
CA LYS A 405 15.76 1.57 17.95
C LYS A 405 16.66 0.58 17.20
N GLU A 406 16.99 0.90 15.95
CA GLU A 406 17.95 0.11 15.17
C GLU A 406 19.03 1.03 14.58
N ASN A 407 20.21 1.10 15.19
CA ASN A 407 21.28 1.98 14.71
C ASN A 407 22.53 1.21 14.29
N GLN A 408 23.01 1.51 13.08
CA GLN A 408 24.30 0.99 12.60
C GLN A 408 25.51 1.71 13.22
N ARG A 409 25.32 2.88 13.85
CA ARG A 409 26.38 3.67 14.50
C ARG A 409 26.06 3.92 15.98
N LYS A 410 27.10 4.11 16.81
CA LYS A 410 26.98 4.51 18.22
C LYS A 410 26.48 5.96 18.32
N ILE A 411 25.16 6.16 18.27
CA ILE A 411 24.55 7.42 18.68
C ILE A 411 24.19 7.36 20.16
N THR A 412 24.44 8.45 20.89
CA THR A 412 24.01 8.59 22.28
C THR A 412 22.53 8.90 22.30
N ILE A 413 21.73 7.99 22.86
CA ILE A 413 20.31 8.21 23.11
C ILE A 413 20.09 8.15 24.63
N ASN A 414 19.73 9.29 25.21
CA ASN A 414 19.39 9.42 26.62
C ASN A 414 17.88 9.28 26.76
N LEU A 415 17.44 8.19 27.37
CA LEU A 415 16.02 7.92 27.65
C LEU A 415 15.75 8.11 29.15
N PRO A 416 14.58 8.63 29.53
CA PRO A 416 14.17 8.65 30.92
C PRO A 416 13.92 7.22 31.40
N ARG A 417 14.03 6.99 32.71
CA ARG A 417 13.89 5.65 33.32
C ARG A 417 12.55 5.01 32.97
N GLU A 418 11.48 5.81 32.92
CA GLU A 418 10.14 5.36 32.57
C GLU A 418 10.03 4.74 31.17
N LEU A 419 10.88 5.12 30.20
CA LEU A 419 10.85 4.57 28.84
C LEU A 419 11.86 3.45 28.61
N SER A 420 12.74 3.18 29.57
CA SER A 420 13.84 2.24 29.40
C SER A 420 13.37 0.79 29.17
N HIS A 421 12.20 0.43 29.71
CA HIS A 421 11.61 -0.90 29.56
C HIS A 421 10.97 -1.16 28.18
N LEU A 422 10.76 -0.10 27.38
CA LEU A 422 10.12 -0.20 26.05
C LEU A 422 11.10 -0.48 24.92
N LEU A 423 12.41 -0.54 25.20
CA LEU A 423 13.43 -0.85 24.22
C LEU A 423 13.33 -2.30 23.76
N THR A 424 12.84 -2.50 22.54
CA THR A 424 12.85 -3.78 21.82
C THR A 424 13.77 -3.73 20.62
#